data_AF-A0A2G5TUA1-F1
#
_entry.id   AF-A0A2G5TUA1-F1
#
_cell.length_a   1.000
_cell.length_b   1.000
_cell.length_c   1.000
_cell.angle_alpha   90.00
_cell.angle_beta   90.00
_cell.angle_gamma   90.00
#
_symmetry.space_group_name_H-M   'P 1'
#
loop_
_entity.id
_entity.type
_entity.pdbx_description
1 polymer ?
#
loop_
_entity_poly.entity_id
_entity_poly.type
_entity_poly.pdbx_seq_one_letter_code
_entity_poly.pdbx_strand_id
1 'polypeptide(L)'
;MIPHFLCFQATATEGAPITRSRSWCHSLGIPYYRLNAPIFKDVILDTNDDYDLAKIMWDSVVYSHTHKKDFQELAELLKTVGTVDERKELLKI
;
A
#
# COMPACT_ATOMS: atom_id res chain seq x y z
N MET A 1 -2.64 31.13 3.21
CA MET A 1 -3.20 30.16 2.23
C MET A 1 -2.15 29.22 1.63
N ILE A 2 -0.85 29.38 1.90
CA ILE A 2 0.24 28.55 1.33
C ILE A 2 0.61 27.28 2.16
N PRO A 3 0.52 27.23 3.51
CA PRO A 3 1.11 26.11 4.27
C PRO A 3 0.33 24.79 4.15
N HIS A 4 -0.98 24.85 3.94
CA HIS A 4 -1.82 23.66 3.83
C HIS A 4 -1.44 22.84 2.58
N PHE A 5 -1.25 23.49 1.43
CA PHE A 5 -0.90 22.84 0.17
C PHE A 5 0.43 22.08 0.22
N LEU A 6 1.43 22.67 0.88
CA LEU A 6 2.74 22.02 1.08
C LEU A 6 2.60 20.73 1.88
N CYS A 7 1.75 20.71 2.92
CA CYS A 7 1.45 19.48 3.66
C CYS A 7 0.82 18.43 2.75
N PHE A 8 -0.21 18.76 1.94
CA PHE A 8 -0.80 17.78 1.00
C PHE A 8 0.19 17.23 -0.01
N GLN A 9 1.12 18.05 -0.51
CA GLN A 9 2.15 17.58 -1.43
C GLN A 9 3.20 16.70 -0.72
N ALA A 10 3.56 17.04 0.51
CA ALA A 10 4.50 16.25 1.30
C ALA A 10 3.90 14.90 1.75
N THR A 11 2.59 14.85 2.02
CA THR A 11 1.87 13.63 2.38
C THR A 11 1.19 12.96 1.18
N ALA A 12 1.46 13.43 -0.04
CA ALA A 12 0.92 12.83 -1.24
C ALA A 12 1.44 11.40 -1.37
N THR A 13 0.59 10.44 -1.04
CA THR A 13 0.85 9.01 -1.18
C THR A 13 0.48 8.49 -2.56
N GLU A 14 0.06 9.37 -3.48
CA GLU A 14 -0.39 9.16 -4.86
C GLU A 14 0.50 9.90 -5.89
N GLY A 15 0.50 9.48 -7.16
CA GLY A 15 1.21 10.18 -8.25
C GLY A 15 2.71 9.88 -8.39
N ALA A 16 3.55 10.91 -8.43
CA ALA A 16 4.96 10.81 -8.84
C ALA A 16 5.82 9.84 -8.01
N PRO A 17 5.67 9.73 -6.67
CA PRO A 17 6.41 8.74 -5.88
C PRO A 17 6.15 7.30 -6.34
N ILE A 18 4.91 6.94 -6.68
CA ILE A 18 4.56 5.59 -7.14
C ILE A 18 5.11 5.32 -8.53
N THR A 19 4.98 6.26 -9.45
CA THR A 19 5.50 6.08 -10.81
C THR A 19 7.01 5.87 -10.78
N ARG A 20 7.73 6.63 -9.94
CA ARG A 20 9.18 6.46 -9.76
C ARG A 20 9.52 5.12 -9.15
N SER A 21 8.89 4.74 -8.04
CA SER A 21 9.14 3.45 -7.37
C SER A 21 8.82 2.27 -8.28
N ARG A 22 7.67 2.31 -8.97
CA ARG A 22 7.28 1.28 -9.94
C ARG A 22 8.29 1.16 -11.08
N SER A 23 8.71 2.29 -11.65
CA SER A 23 9.68 2.29 -12.76
C SER A 23 11.04 1.74 -12.30
N TRP A 24 11.47 2.11 -11.10
CA TRP A 24 12.73 1.62 -10.56
C TRP A 24 12.71 0.12 -10.26
N CYS A 25 11.65 -0.37 -9.62
CA CYS A 25 11.45 -1.82 -9.42
C CYS A 25 11.40 -2.56 -10.76
N HIS A 26 10.69 -2.02 -11.75
CA HIS A 26 10.62 -2.60 -13.09
C HIS A 26 12.00 -2.71 -13.74
N SER A 27 12.85 -1.67 -13.64
CA SER A 27 14.22 -1.69 -14.16
C SER A 27 15.11 -2.75 -13.51
N LEU A 28 14.80 -3.16 -12.27
CA LEU A 28 15.51 -4.21 -11.53
C LEU A 28 14.85 -5.60 -11.67
N GLY A 29 13.76 -5.72 -12.43
CA GLY A 29 12.98 -6.95 -12.53
C GLY A 29 12.27 -7.35 -11.23
N ILE A 30 12.10 -6.41 -10.29
CA ILE A 30 11.48 -6.66 -9.00
C ILE A 30 9.96 -6.43 -9.11
N PRO A 31 9.12 -7.39 -8.69
CA PRO A 31 7.68 -7.20 -8.70
C PRO A 31 7.26 -6.11 -7.70
N TYR A 32 6.45 -5.15 -8.17
CA TYR A 32 5.96 -4.02 -7.39
C TYR A 32 4.44 -4.11 -7.22
N TYR A 33 3.98 -4.27 -5.98
CA TYR A 33 2.57 -4.34 -5.63
C TYR A 33 2.16 -3.08 -4.87
N ARG A 34 1.06 -2.45 -5.28
CA ARG A 34 0.48 -1.31 -4.60
C ARG A 34 -0.90 -1.67 -4.07
N LEU A 35 -0.96 -1.93 -2.77
CA LEU A 35 -2.19 -2.27 -2.08
C LEU A 35 -2.77 -0.99 -1.48
N ASN A 36 -3.77 -0.43 -2.16
CA ASN A 36 -4.50 0.73 -1.66
C ASN A 36 -5.97 0.60 -2.05
N ALA A 37 -6.85 0.40 -1.06
CA ALA A 37 -8.28 0.36 -1.30
C ALA A 37 -8.78 1.80 -1.57
N PRO A 38 -9.56 2.02 -2.65
CA PRO A 38 -10.09 3.34 -2.92
C PRO A 38 -11.07 3.73 -1.81
N ILE A 39 -10.81 4.86 -1.15
CA ILE A 39 -11.72 5.46 -0.19
C ILE A 39 -12.63 6.41 -0.96
N PHE A 40 -13.93 6.10 -1.03
CA PHE A 40 -14.88 6.87 -1.85
C PHE A 40 -15.37 8.17 -1.21
N LYS A 41 -15.14 8.35 0.10
CA LYS A 41 -15.47 9.56 0.87
C LYS A 41 -14.15 10.21 1.32
N ASP A 42 -14.08 11.54 1.31
CA ASP A 42 -12.96 12.25 1.91
C ASP A 42 -13.06 12.12 3.43
N VAL A 43 -12.41 11.07 3.97
CA VAL A 43 -12.41 10.76 5.40
C VAL A 43 -11.18 11.44 6.01
N ILE A 44 -11.44 12.39 6.91
CA ILE A 44 -10.37 13.05 7.66
C ILE A 44 -9.69 12.06 8.59
N LEU A 45 -8.41 12.30 8.87
CA LEU A 45 -7.62 11.42 9.74
C LEU A 45 -8.20 11.27 11.16
N ASP A 46 -8.91 12.30 11.65
CA ASP A 46 -9.52 12.35 12.98
C ASP A 46 -10.98 11.84 13.01
N THR A 47 -11.36 10.99 12.06
CA THR A 47 -12.72 10.43 12.00
C THR A 47 -12.89 9.36 13.09
N ASN A 48 -13.84 9.59 13.99
CA ASN A 48 -14.21 8.68 15.08
C ASN A 48 -15.65 8.15 14.94
N ASP A 49 -16.27 8.34 13.77
CA ASP A 49 -17.61 7.83 13.48
C ASP A 49 -17.54 6.36 13.04
N ASP A 50 -18.17 5.48 13.82
CA ASP A 50 -18.12 4.03 13.59
C ASP A 50 -18.68 3.62 12.24
N TYR A 51 -19.67 4.35 11.71
CA TYR A 51 -20.28 4.03 10.43
C TYR A 51 -19.32 4.32 9.26
N ASP A 52 -18.66 5.47 9.29
CA ASP A 52 -17.63 5.81 8.32
C ASP A 52 -16.44 4.84 8.39
N LEU A 53 -15.99 4.47 9.59
CA LEU A 53 -14.91 3.50 9.77
C LEU A 53 -15.30 2.10 9.25
N ALA A 54 -16.49 1.62 9.59
CA ALA A 54 -16.99 0.33 9.12
C ALA A 54 -17.07 0.28 7.58
N LYS A 55 -17.45 1.39 6.95
CA LYS A 55 -17.48 1.51 5.49
C LYS A 55 -16.09 1.41 4.87
N ILE A 56 -15.09 2.10 5.42
CA ILE A 56 -13.70 2.03 4.93
C ILE A 56 -13.15 0.60 5.07
N MET A 57 -13.44 -0.06 6.19
CA MET A 57 -13.06 -1.46 6.40
C MET A 57 -13.72 -2.37 5.38
N TRP A 58 -15.01 -2.18 5.10
CA TRP A 58 -15.73 -2.93 4.09
C TRP A 58 -15.16 -2.73 2.68
N ASP A 59 -14.90 -1.48 2.29
CA ASP A 59 -14.30 -1.17 1.00
C ASP A 59 -12.90 -1.82 0.85
N SER A 60 -12.14 -1.92 1.95
CA SER A 60 -10.86 -2.63 2.00
C SER A 60 -11.00 -4.14 1.81
N VAL A 61 -12.05 -4.75 2.36
CA VAL A 61 -12.38 -6.17 2.15
C VAL A 61 -12.78 -6.42 0.70
N VAL A 62 -13.63 -5.57 0.13
CA VAL A 62 -14.03 -5.63 -1.28
C VAL A 62 -12.82 -5.49 -2.20
N TYR A 63 -11.92 -4.55 -1.91
CA TYR A 63 -10.67 -4.38 -2.65
C TYR A 63 -9.79 -5.65 -2.58
N SER A 64 -9.66 -6.25 -1.40
CA SER A 64 -8.89 -7.49 -1.21
C SER A 64 -9.48 -8.65 -1.99
N HIS A 65 -10.81 -8.76 -2.06
CA HIS A 65 -11.49 -9.78 -2.85
C HIS A 65 -11.32 -9.58 -4.35
N THR A 66 -11.41 -8.34 -4.84
CA THR A 66 -11.23 -8.02 -6.26
C THR A 66 -9.79 -8.20 -6.74
N HIS A 67 -8.81 -7.94 -5.87
CA HIS A 67 -7.37 -8.09 -6.15
C HIS A 67 -6.78 -9.37 -5.55
N LYS A 68 -7.61 -10.39 -5.27
CA LYS A 68 -7.19 -11.62 -4.59
C LYS A 68 -5.98 -12.30 -5.24
N LYS A 69 -5.89 -12.22 -6.57
CA LYS A 69 -4.76 -12.77 -7.34
C LYS A 69 -3.44 -12.10 -6.94
N ASP A 70 -3.39 -10.77 -6.87
CA ASP A 70 -2.19 -10.02 -6.49
C ASP A 70 -1.75 -10.37 -5.06
N PHE A 71 -2.70 -10.53 -4.14
CA PHE A 71 -2.42 -10.99 -2.77
C PHE A 71 -1.88 -12.42 -2.73
N GLN A 72 -2.39 -13.32 -3.58
CA GLN A 72 -1.92 -14.70 -3.67
C GLN A 72 -0.49 -14.76 -4.22
N GLU A 73 -0.21 -14.05 -5.32
CA GLU A 73 1.14 -13.95 -5.88
C GLU A 73 2.14 -13.38 -4.87
N LEU A 74 1.76 -12.30 -4.17
CA LEU A 74 2.58 -11.72 -3.11
C LEU A 74 2.83 -12.71 -1.96
N ALA A 75 1.80 -13.44 -1.53
CA ALA A 75 1.94 -14.44 -0.46
C ALA A 75 2.85 -15.59 -0.87
N GLU A 76 2.79 -16.05 -2.12
CA GLU A 76 3.68 -17.07 -2.67
C GLU A 76 5.12 -16.57 -2.72
N LEU A 77 5.34 -15.35 -3.24
CA LEU A 77 6.67 -14.72 -3.24
C LEU A 77 7.23 -14.61 -1.82
N LEU A 78 6.44 -14.16 -0.85
CA LEU A 78 6.88 -14.06 0.54
C LEU A 78 7.23 -15.42 1.16
N LYS A 79 6.53 -16.48 0.79
CA LYS A 79 6.89 -17.85 1.23
C LYS A 79 8.21 -18.31 0.62
N THR A 80 8.47 -18.00 -0.66
CA THR A 80 9.74 -18.37 -1.32
C THR A 80 10.96 -17.68 -0.73
N VAL A 81 10.81 -16.47 -0.19
CA VAL A 81 11.92 -15.72 0.45
C VAL A 81 12.26 -16.29 1.84
N GLY A 82 11.43 -17.19 2.39
CA GLY A 82 11.64 -17.81 3.70
C GLY A 82 11.08 -17.00 4.87
N THR A 83 11.16 -17.59 6.05
CA THR A 83 10.71 -17.01 7.33
C THR A 83 11.61 -15.85 7.78
N VAL A 84 11.11 -14.99 8.68
CA VAL A 84 11.86 -13.83 9.18
C VAL A 84 13.21 -14.24 9.80
N ASP A 85 13.28 -15.41 10.42
CA ASP A 85 14.50 -15.94 11.02
C ASP A 85 15.54 -16.33 9.97
N GLU A 86 15.12 -16.91 8.84
CA GLU A 86 16.00 -17.23 7.70
C GLU A 86 16.50 -15.97 6.98
N ARG A 87 15.66 -14.91 6.92
CA ARG A 87 16.02 -13.63 6.29
C ARG A 87 17.06 -12.85 7.08
N LYS A 88 17.06 -12.94 8.42
CA LYS A 88 18.09 -12.30 9.26
C LYS A 88 19.49 -12.81 8.92
N GLU A 89 19.62 -14.08 8.57
CA GLU A 89 20.90 -14.68 8.22
C GLU A 89 21.38 -14.30 6.81
N LEU A 90 20.44 -14.04 5.89
CA LEU A 90 20.72 -13.56 4.52
C LEU A 90 21.02 -12.05 4.45
N LEU A 91 20.40 -11.25 5.31
CA LEU A 91 20.51 -9.80 5.35
C LEU A 91 21.48 -9.32 6.44
N LYS A 92 22.63 -9.99 6.61
CA LYS A 92 23.69 -9.55 7.55
C LYS A 92 24.13 -8.11 7.24
N ILE A 93 23.43 -7.17 7.84
CA ILE A 93 23.75 -5.76 8.05
C ILE A 93 24.02 -5.64 9.54
#